data_AF-A0A015JND1-F1
#
_entry.id   AF-A0A015JND1-F1
#
_cell.length_a   1.000
_cell.length_b   1.000
_cell.length_c   1.000
_cell.angle_alpha   90.00
_cell.angle_beta   90.00
_cell.angle_gamma   90.00
#
_symmetry.space_group_name_H-M   'P 1'
#
loop_
_entity.id
_entity.type
_entity.pdbx_description
1 polymer ?
#
loop_
_entity_poly.entity_id
_entity_poly.type
_entity_poly.pdbx_seq_one_letter_code
_entity_poly.pdbx_strand_id
1 'polypeptide(L)'
;MSRKRKAMSVDTRCKEYRNIFHVDDNILFCNYCNVSVDWKHKSVIDSHCGSQKHISNVKKQDDTQNKTQQLTLSSAQAAADSKKRLIEDLIEAFAIADIPLEKVNSLLPFLKKYVKNGGSIPQASTLR
;
A
#
# COMPACT_ATOMS: atom_id res chain seq x y z
N MET A 1 7.99 -46.38 11.52
CA MET A 1 6.98 -45.30 11.56
C MET A 1 7.27 -44.30 10.45
N SER A 2 6.44 -44.26 9.40
CA SER A 2 6.60 -43.34 8.27
C SER A 2 6.29 -41.91 8.67
N ARG A 3 7.29 -41.01 8.66
CA ARG A 3 7.08 -39.56 8.79
C ARG A 3 6.31 -39.06 7.57
N LYS A 4 4.99 -38.92 7.70
CA LYS A 4 4.17 -38.18 6.72
C LYS A 4 4.75 -36.76 6.61
N ARG A 5 5.40 -36.44 5.49
CA ARG A 5 5.81 -35.06 5.17
C ARG A 5 4.52 -34.25 5.06
N LYS A 6 4.29 -33.29 5.96
CA LYS A 6 3.22 -32.31 5.77
C LYS A 6 3.50 -31.59 4.45
N ALA A 7 2.54 -31.61 3.53
CA ALA A 7 2.61 -30.81 2.32
C ALA A 7 2.70 -29.34 2.76
N MET A 8 3.79 -28.67 2.40
CA MET A 8 3.95 -27.25 2.69
C MET A 8 2.96 -26.48 1.81
N SER A 9 2.16 -25.60 2.42
CA SER A 9 1.26 -24.69 1.72
C SER A 9 1.77 -23.25 1.76
N VAL A 10 1.21 -22.38 0.91
CA VAL A 10 1.50 -20.93 0.92
C VAL A 10 1.22 -20.33 2.29
N ASP A 11 0.10 -20.71 2.91
CA ASP A 11 -0.27 -20.26 4.25
C ASP A 11 0.74 -20.69 5.32
N THR A 12 1.31 -21.88 5.17
CA THR A 12 2.35 -22.36 6.09
C THR A 12 3.58 -21.46 5.99
N ARG A 13 4.00 -21.10 4.77
CA ARG A 13 5.10 -20.16 4.55
C ARG A 13 4.79 -18.76 5.05
N CYS A 14 3.61 -18.24 4.76
CA CYS A 14 3.18 -16.93 5.23
C CYS A 14 3.22 -16.84 6.78
N LYS A 15 2.86 -17.92 7.47
CA LYS A 15 2.93 -18.00 8.95
C LYS A 15 4.36 -18.07 9.50
N GLU A 16 5.32 -18.65 8.77
CA GLU A 16 6.74 -18.67 9.17
C GLU A 16 7.35 -17.26 9.18
N TYR A 17 6.91 -16.39 8.26
CA TYR A 17 7.44 -15.03 8.07
C TYR A 17 6.38 -13.98 8.46
N ARG A 18 6.05 -13.95 9.76
CA ARG A 18 5.00 -13.08 10.31
C ARG A 18 5.17 -11.62 9.88
N ASN A 19 4.08 -11.00 9.44
CA ASN A 19 3.97 -9.60 9.02
C ASN A 19 4.78 -9.20 7.77
N ILE A 20 5.56 -10.10 7.17
CA ILE A 20 6.34 -9.80 5.96
C ILE A 20 5.52 -10.04 4.68
N PHE A 21 4.69 -11.07 4.69
CA PHE A 21 3.92 -11.49 3.53
C PHE A 21 2.43 -11.54 3.82
N HIS A 22 1.64 -11.53 2.75
CA HIS A 22 0.24 -11.96 2.73
C HIS A 22 0.01 -12.93 1.57
N VAL A 23 -1.11 -13.63 1.60
CA VAL A 23 -1.52 -14.55 0.54
C VAL A 23 -2.71 -13.94 -0.19
N ASP A 24 -2.63 -13.91 -1.51
CA ASP A 24 -3.71 -13.49 -2.40
C ASP A 24 -3.75 -14.49 -3.56
N ASP A 25 -4.90 -15.12 -3.81
CA ASP A 25 -5.09 -16.15 -4.84
C ASP A 25 -4.00 -17.24 -4.89
N ASN A 26 -3.58 -17.74 -3.71
CA ASN A 26 -2.54 -18.76 -3.55
C ASN A 26 -1.14 -18.31 -4.04
N ILE A 27 -0.92 -16.99 -4.12
CA ILE A 27 0.36 -16.34 -4.40
C ILE A 27 0.84 -15.63 -3.12
N LEU A 28 2.14 -15.74 -2.83
CA LEU A 28 2.74 -15.07 -1.68
C LEU A 28 3.25 -13.69 -2.10
N PHE A 29 2.69 -12.63 -1.52
CA PHE A 29 3.08 -11.25 -1.81
C PHE A 29 3.82 -10.64 -0.64
N CYS A 30 4.90 -9.91 -0.93
CA CYS A 30 5.63 -9.14 0.09
C CYS A 30 4.93 -7.81 0.37
N ASN A 31 4.62 -7.52 1.62
CA ASN A 31 3.96 -6.29 2.07
C ASN A 31 4.83 -5.03 1.85
N TYR A 32 6.15 -5.18 1.91
CA TYR A 32 7.11 -4.08 1.80
C TYR A 32 7.55 -3.82 0.36
N CYS A 33 7.62 -4.86 -0.47
CA CYS A 33 8.11 -4.77 -1.85
C CYS A 33 6.98 -4.71 -2.87
N ASN A 34 5.75 -5.11 -2.51
CA ASN A 34 4.59 -5.23 -3.39
C ASN A 34 4.87 -6.08 -4.64
N VAL A 35 5.59 -7.19 -4.45
CA VAL A 35 5.92 -8.17 -5.49
C VAL A 35 5.57 -9.57 -5.02
N SER A 36 5.24 -10.45 -5.96
CA SER A 36 5.07 -11.88 -5.72
C SER A 36 6.42 -12.54 -5.47
N VAL A 37 6.47 -13.47 -4.52
CA VAL A 37 7.66 -14.26 -4.17
C VAL A 37 7.31 -15.74 -4.27
N ASP A 38 8.18 -16.54 -4.88
CA ASP A 38 7.98 -17.99 -4.90
C ASP A 38 8.12 -18.57 -3.50
N TRP A 39 7.03 -19.15 -3.00
CA TRP A 39 6.92 -19.71 -1.66
C TRP A 39 7.43 -21.16 -1.57
N LYS A 40 7.58 -21.86 -2.70
CA LYS A 40 7.95 -23.29 -2.73
C LYS A 40 9.34 -23.52 -2.14
N HIS A 41 10.26 -22.59 -2.39
CA HIS A 41 11.65 -22.67 -1.96
C HIS A 41 11.96 -21.65 -0.87
N LYS A 42 12.30 -22.14 0.34
CA LYS A 42 12.68 -21.29 1.47
C LYS A 42 13.83 -20.33 1.14
N SER A 43 14.80 -20.80 0.36
CA SER A 43 15.96 -20.01 -0.06
C SER A 43 15.57 -18.77 -0.88
N VAL A 44 14.51 -18.84 -1.69
CA VAL A 44 14.00 -17.71 -2.46
C VAL A 44 13.40 -16.66 -1.53
N ILE A 45 12.65 -17.10 -0.51
CA ILE A 45 12.07 -16.22 0.50
C ILE A 45 13.17 -15.57 1.35
N ASP A 46 14.14 -16.36 1.82
CA ASP A 46 15.27 -15.85 2.62
C ASP A 46 16.12 -14.85 1.82
N SER A 47 16.41 -15.16 0.55
CA SER A 47 17.13 -14.26 -0.36
C SER A 47 16.37 -12.97 -0.62
N HIS A 48 15.04 -13.05 -0.80
CA HIS A 48 14.19 -11.86 -0.92
C HIS A 48 14.28 -10.98 0.33
N CYS A 49 14.09 -11.55 1.53
CA CYS A 49 14.13 -10.83 2.80
C CYS A 49 15.52 -10.21 3.07
N GLY A 50 16.59 -10.90 2.68
CA GLY A 50 17.97 -10.41 2.81
C GLY A 50 18.39 -9.39 1.73
N SER A 51 17.56 -9.15 0.71
CA SER A 51 17.90 -8.20 -0.35
C SER A 51 17.96 -6.77 0.17
N GLN A 52 18.91 -5.98 -0.33
CA GLN A 52 19.03 -4.56 0.03
C GLN A 52 17.73 -3.79 -0.24
N LYS A 53 17.03 -4.13 -1.34
CA LYS A 53 15.74 -3.53 -1.68
C LYS A 53 14.69 -3.76 -0.58
N HIS A 54 14.58 -4.99 -0.07
CA HIS A 54 13.65 -5.31 1.00
C HIS A 54 14.01 -4.55 2.29
N ILE A 55 15.28 -4.63 2.71
CA ILE A 55 15.78 -3.97 3.93
C ILE A 55 15.54 -2.45 3.87
N SER A 56 15.82 -1.81 2.72
CA SER A 56 15.54 -0.38 2.54
C SER A 56 14.05 -0.05 2.61
N ASN A 57 13.18 -0.88 2.03
CA ASN A 57 11.73 -0.65 2.08
C ASN A 57 11.15 -0.82 3.48
N VAL A 58 11.64 -1.81 4.25
CA VAL A 58 11.25 -2.01 5.66
C VAL A 58 11.61 -0.76 6.47
N LYS A 59 12.84 -0.27 6.36
CA LYS A 59 13.28 0.96 7.06
C LYS A 59 12.43 2.18 6.71
N LYS A 60 12.15 2.40 5.42
CA LYS A 60 11.29 3.51 4.98
C LYS A 60 9.89 3.44 5.57
N GLN A 61 9.32 2.25 5.68
CA GLN A 61 7.99 2.07 6.29
C GLN A 61 8.03 2.34 7.79
N ASP A 62 9.04 1.82 8.50
CA ASP A 62 9.22 2.05 9.94
C ASP A 62 9.43 3.54 10.25
N ASP A 63 10.28 4.22 9.47
CA ASP A 63 10.49 5.67 9.56
C ASP A 63 9.19 6.45 9.33
N THR A 64 8.39 6.04 8.35
CA THR A 64 7.09 6.66 8.07
C THR A 64 6.12 6.44 9.22
N GLN A 65 6.08 5.22 9.76
CA GLN A 65 5.18 4.81 10.84
C GLN A 65 5.52 5.51 12.17
N ASN A 66 6.81 5.70 12.45
CA ASN A 66 7.28 6.51 13.58
C ASN A 66 7.01 8.02 13.37
N LYS A 67 7.18 8.54 12.14
CA LYS A 67 6.82 9.95 11.84
C LYS A 67 5.32 10.23 11.99
N THR A 68 4.45 9.26 11.67
CA THR A 68 3.00 9.39 11.88
C THR A 68 2.58 9.38 13.35
N GLN A 69 3.40 8.87 14.27
CA GLN A 69 3.08 8.84 15.70
C GLN A 69 3.38 10.17 16.41
N GLN A 70 4.21 11.04 15.81
CA GLN A 70 4.51 12.36 16.35
C GLN A 70 3.84 13.45 15.49
N LEU A 71 2.61 13.83 15.87
CA LEU A 71 1.93 15.00 15.31
C LEU A 71 2.70 16.25 15.75
N THR A 72 3.48 16.83 14.84
CA THR A 72 4.18 18.10 15.03
C THR A 72 3.46 19.15 14.17
N LEU A 73 3.57 20.43 14.56
CA LEU A 73 2.99 21.51 13.76
C LEU A 73 3.47 21.47 12.29
N SER A 74 4.74 21.10 12.07
CA SER A 74 5.32 20.94 10.73
C SER A 74 4.68 19.79 9.94
N SER A 75 4.34 18.66 10.58
CA SER A 75 3.69 17.55 9.88
C SER A 75 2.21 17.85 9.57
N ALA A 76 1.52 18.58 10.44
CA ALA A 76 0.17 19.07 10.16
C ALA A 76 0.15 20.06 8.98
N GLN A 77 1.11 20.99 8.94
CA GLN A 77 1.24 21.94 7.83
C GLN A 77 1.54 21.23 6.51
N ALA A 78 2.51 20.30 6.50
CA ALA A 78 2.84 19.52 5.31
C ALA A 78 1.64 18.69 4.79
N ALA A 79 0.81 18.17 5.70
CA ALA A 79 -0.41 17.45 5.34
C ALA A 79 -1.48 18.39 4.74
N ALA A 80 -1.62 19.61 5.28
CA ALA A 80 -2.52 20.62 4.73
C ALA A 80 -2.07 21.07 3.32
N ASP A 81 -0.78 21.31 3.14
CA ASP A 81 -0.20 21.70 1.84
C ASP A 81 -0.37 20.57 0.81
N SER A 82 -0.18 19.32 1.22
CA SER A 82 -0.38 18.15 0.36
C SER A 82 -1.84 17.99 -0.07
N LYS A 83 -2.80 18.25 0.85
CA LYS A 83 -4.23 18.24 0.52
C LYS A 83 -4.59 19.35 -0.45
N LYS A 84 -4.03 20.55 -0.28
CA LYS A 84 -4.27 21.69 -1.16
C LYS A 84 -3.81 21.39 -2.59
N ARG A 85 -2.58 20.89 -2.75
CA ARG A 85 -2.03 20.49 -4.07
C ARG A 85 -2.89 19.44 -4.75
N LEU A 86 -3.33 18.41 -4.01
CA LEU A 86 -4.21 17.38 -4.54
C LEU A 86 -5.51 17.99 -5.09
N ILE A 87 -6.13 18.92 -4.34
CA ILE A 87 -7.35 19.61 -4.78
C ILE A 87 -7.11 20.39 -6.08
N GLU A 88 -6.02 21.16 -6.15
CA GLU A 88 -5.64 21.95 -7.33
C GLU A 88 -5.43 21.04 -8.56
N ASP A 89 -4.60 20.00 -8.43
CA ASP A 89 -4.30 19.05 -9.50
C ASP A 89 -5.56 18.32 -10.00
N LEU A 90 -6.49 18.00 -9.08
CA LEU A 90 -7.73 17.31 -9.43
C LEU A 90 -8.69 18.22 -10.19
N ILE A 91 -8.83 19.48 -9.78
CA ILE A 91 -9.65 20.48 -10.48
C ILE A 91 -9.08 20.72 -11.88
N GLU A 92 -7.76 20.89 -11.99
CA GLU A 92 -7.08 21.08 -13.28
C GLU A 92 -7.32 19.89 -14.21
N ALA A 93 -7.11 18.66 -13.73
CA ALA A 93 -7.32 17.46 -14.53
C ALA A 93 -8.77 17.33 -15.02
N PHE A 94 -9.75 17.66 -14.17
CA PHE A 94 -11.16 17.65 -14.54
C PHE A 94 -11.50 18.75 -15.56
N ALA A 95 -10.93 19.95 -15.41
CA ALA A 95 -11.11 21.04 -16.35
C ALA A 95 -10.51 20.70 -17.73
N ILE A 96 -9.29 20.15 -17.77
CA ILE A 96 -8.63 19.72 -19.02
C ILE A 96 -9.45 18.64 -19.73
N ALA A 97 -10.03 17.71 -18.96
CA ALA A 97 -10.81 16.61 -19.50
C ALA A 97 -12.28 16.97 -19.81
N ASP A 98 -12.70 18.22 -19.58
CA ASP A 98 -14.09 18.67 -19.66
C ASP A 98 -15.05 17.82 -18.81
N ILE A 99 -14.60 17.42 -17.62
CA ILE A 99 -15.37 16.60 -16.68
C ILE A 99 -15.94 17.50 -15.58
N PRO A 100 -17.28 17.52 -15.36
CA PRO A 100 -17.87 18.26 -14.25
C PRO A 100 -17.38 17.74 -12.89
N LEU A 101 -17.01 18.65 -11.97
CA LEU A 101 -16.49 18.30 -10.64
C LEU A 101 -17.45 17.39 -9.83
N GLU A 102 -18.76 17.51 -10.02
CA GLU A 102 -19.78 16.66 -9.38
C GLU A 102 -19.57 15.15 -9.67
N LYS A 103 -18.93 14.81 -10.79
CA LYS A 103 -18.68 13.43 -11.17
C LYS A 103 -17.64 12.75 -10.28
N VAL A 104 -16.81 13.51 -9.54
CA VAL A 104 -15.86 12.92 -8.58
C VAL A 104 -16.58 12.02 -7.57
N ASN A 105 -17.77 12.43 -7.10
CA ASN A 105 -18.54 11.68 -6.12
C ASN A 105 -18.94 10.29 -6.64
N SER A 106 -19.20 10.17 -7.94
CA SER A 106 -19.50 8.88 -8.59
C SER A 106 -18.27 7.98 -8.72
N LEU A 107 -17.07 8.56 -8.74
CA LEU A 107 -15.80 7.83 -8.83
C LEU A 107 -15.29 7.39 -7.45
N LEU A 108 -15.69 8.05 -6.37
CA LEU A 108 -15.21 7.75 -5.00
C LEU A 108 -15.32 6.26 -4.61
N PRO A 109 -16.41 5.51 -4.89
CA PRO A 109 -16.49 4.10 -4.55
C PRO A 109 -15.41 3.26 -5.24
N PHE A 110 -15.16 3.54 -6.53
CA PHE A 110 -14.11 2.87 -7.30
C PHE A 110 -12.73 3.23 -6.76
N LEU A 111 -12.45 4.53 -6.57
CA LEU A 111 -11.17 5.02 -6.10
C LEU A 111 -10.86 4.47 -4.70
N LYS A 112 -11.84 4.47 -3.79
CA LYS A 112 -11.67 3.90 -2.44
C LYS A 112 -11.38 2.40 -2.46
N LYS A 113 -11.94 1.64 -3.41
CA LYS A 113 -11.77 0.19 -3.49
C LYS A 113 -10.45 -0.23 -4.14
N TYR A 114 -10.02 0.48 -5.17
CA TYR A 114 -8.93 0.01 -6.03
C TYR A 114 -7.68 0.91 -6.02
N VAL A 115 -7.78 2.15 -5.53
CA VAL A 115 -6.64 3.08 -5.49
C VAL A 115 -6.15 3.21 -4.05
N LYS A 116 -4.84 2.99 -3.85
CA LYS A 116 -4.20 3.22 -2.55
C LYS A 116 -4.38 4.69 -2.15
N ASN A 117 -4.88 4.92 -0.94
CA ASN A 117 -5.26 6.25 -0.45
C ASN A 117 -6.39 6.94 -1.24
N GLY A 118 -7.15 6.21 -2.06
CA GLY A 118 -8.28 6.76 -2.82
C GLY A 118 -9.42 7.27 -1.94
N GLY A 119 -9.49 6.84 -0.67
CA GLY A 119 -10.39 7.41 0.33
C GLY A 119 -10.03 8.83 0.79
N SER A 120 -8.84 9.33 0.43
CA SER A 120 -8.39 10.70 0.73
C SER A 120 -8.81 11.70 -0.35
N ILE A 121 -9.41 11.23 -1.45
CA ILE A 121 -9.91 12.10 -2.53
C ILE A 121 -11.11 12.90 -2.01
N PRO A 122 -11.09 14.25 -2.14
CA PRO A 122 -12.16 15.12 -1.66
C PRO A 122 -13.47 14.89 -2.42
N GLN A 123 -14.57 15.22 -1.76
CA GLN A 123 -15.89 15.25 -2.40
C GLN A 123 -16.04 16.53 -3.22
N ALA A 124 -17.00 16.53 -4.15
CA ALA A 124 -17.24 17.69 -5.01
C ALA A 124 -17.50 18.99 -4.23
N SER A 125 -18.12 18.92 -3.05
CA SER A 125 -18.35 20.07 -2.18
C SER A 125 -17.08 20.73 -1.63
N THR A 126 -15.97 19.99 -1.57
CA THR A 126 -14.65 20.51 -1.14
C THR A 126 -13.85 21.08 -2.33
N LEU A 127 -14.28 20.79 -3.56
CA LEU A 127 -13.66 21.31 -4.79
C LEU A 127 -14.31 22.63 -5.25
N ARG A 128 -15.39 23.06 -4.59
CA ARG A 128 -16.17 24.26 -4.88
C ARG A 128 -15.79 25.43 -3.99
#